data_AF-A0A6B2JJB4-F1
#
_entry.id   AF-A0A6B2JJB4-F1
#
_cell.length_a   1.000
_cell.length_b   1.000
_cell.length_c   1.000
_cell.angle_alpha   90.00
_cell.angle_beta   90.00
_cell.angle_gamma   90.00
#
_symmetry.space_group_name_H-M   'P 1'
#
loop_
_entity.id
_entity.type
_entity.pdbx_description
1 polymer ?
#
loop_
_entity_poly.entity_id
_entity_poly.type
_entity_poly.pdbx_seq_one_letter_code
_entity_poly.pdbx_strand_id
1 'polypeptide(L)'
;MLILTCPCCGVTADETELAGGGEAHVRRAGPGASESEVEDYLFMRENPRGPHFERWRHAYGCGKWFLAARDTATLEVFGTYPAQTTEPPEHIRAAITERHPGWRWRDFS
;
A
#
# COMPACT_ATOMS: atom_id res chain seq x y z
N MET A 1 -11.08 -8.26 -11.46
CA MET A 1 -10.41 -8.83 -10.28
C MET A 1 -8.96 -8.40 -10.35
N LEU A 2 -8.41 -7.85 -9.25
CA LEU A 2 -7.02 -7.39 -9.25
C LEU A 2 -6.05 -8.57 -9.39
N ILE A 3 -4.93 -8.34 -10.08
CA ILE A 3 -3.83 -9.31 -10.19
C ILE A 3 -2.60 -8.70 -9.54
N LEU A 4 -2.09 -9.32 -8.48
CA LEU A 4 -0.94 -8.83 -7.72
C LEU A 4 0.15 -9.91 -7.64
N THR A 5 1.40 -9.55 -7.92
CA THR A 5 2.54 -10.43 -7.70
C THR A 5 3.04 -10.31 -6.27
N CYS A 6 3.07 -11.42 -5.53
CA CYS A 6 3.60 -11.44 -4.17
C CYS A 6 5.14 -11.38 -4.20
N PRO A 7 5.78 -10.31 -3.68
CA PRO A 7 7.24 -10.20 -3.70
C PRO A 7 7.93 -11.18 -2.76
N CYS A 8 7.19 -11.79 -1.83
CA CYS A 8 7.75 -12.75 -0.87
C CYS A 8 7.93 -14.16 -1.47
N CYS A 9 7.08 -14.56 -2.42
CA CYS A 9 7.12 -15.92 -2.99
C CYS A 9 7.11 -15.95 -4.53
N GLY A 10 7.05 -14.79 -5.19
CA GLY A 10 7.06 -14.66 -6.66
C GLY A 10 5.77 -15.05 -7.38
N VAL A 11 4.76 -15.57 -6.65
CA VAL A 11 3.48 -15.98 -7.24
C VAL A 11 2.65 -14.75 -7.61
N THR A 12 2.17 -14.72 -8.84
CA THR A 12 1.12 -13.80 -9.30
C THR A 12 -0.23 -14.39 -8.95
N ALA A 13 -0.98 -13.69 -8.11
CA ALA A 13 -2.22 -14.15 -7.51
C ALA A 13 -3.39 -13.25 -7.90
N ASP A 14 -4.57 -13.86 -8.00
CA ASP A 14 -5.84 -13.14 -8.11
C ASP A 14 -6.25 -12.56 -6.75
N GLU A 15 -6.98 -11.44 -6.77
CA GLU A 15 -7.50 -10.76 -5.58
C GLU A 15 -8.19 -11.69 -4.58
N THR A 16 -8.87 -12.72 -5.06
CA THR A 16 -9.59 -13.70 -4.21
C THR A 16 -8.65 -14.56 -3.36
N GLU A 17 -7.36 -14.64 -3.70
CA GLU A 17 -6.33 -15.32 -2.91
C GLU A 17 -5.67 -14.41 -1.86
N LEU A 18 -6.00 -13.12 -1.91
CA LEU A 18 -5.37 -12.06 -1.16
C LEU A 18 -6.35 -11.44 -0.16
N ALA A 19 -5.81 -10.84 0.90
CA ALA A 19 -6.58 -10.06 1.85
C ALA A 19 -6.05 -8.63 1.90
N GLY A 20 -6.93 -7.67 1.64
CA GLY A 20 -6.63 -6.24 1.77
C GLY A 20 -6.41 -5.84 3.23
N GLY A 21 -5.40 -5.00 3.48
CA GLY A 21 -5.04 -4.48 4.81
C GLY A 21 -5.17 -2.96 4.92
N GLY A 22 -5.78 -2.30 3.94
CA GLY A 22 -5.90 -0.85 3.88
C GLY A 22 -4.56 -0.15 3.67
N GLU A 23 -4.45 1.07 4.15
CA GLU A 23 -3.30 1.96 3.94
C GLU A 23 -1.93 1.34 4.30
N ALA A 24 -0.92 1.58 3.46
CA ALA A 24 0.49 1.29 3.71
C ALA A 24 1.17 2.36 4.56
N HIS A 25 2.40 2.07 5.00
CA HIS A 25 3.29 3.04 5.65
C HIS A 25 2.75 3.67 6.96
N VAL A 26 1.75 3.06 7.59
CA VAL A 26 1.21 3.51 8.88
C VAL A 26 2.15 3.07 10.01
N ARG A 27 2.77 4.04 10.68
CA ARG A 27 3.61 3.81 11.86
C ARG A 27 2.76 3.60 13.11
N ARG A 28 3.11 2.58 13.91
CA ARG A 28 2.47 2.34 15.20
C ARG A 28 2.83 3.40 16.23
N ALA A 29 1.81 3.95 16.91
CA ALA A 29 2.00 4.74 18.12
C ALA A 29 2.60 3.86 19.23
N GLY A 30 3.79 4.24 19.71
CA GLY A 30 4.56 3.49 20.69
C GLY A 30 4.28 3.92 22.13
N PRO A 31 4.96 3.31 23.11
CA PRO A 31 4.94 3.77 24.50
C PRO A 31 5.36 5.24 24.58
N GLY A 32 4.62 6.05 25.34
CA GLY A 32 4.88 7.49 25.50
C GLY A 32 4.28 8.40 24.42
N ALA A 33 3.52 7.85 23.47
CA ALA A 33 2.73 8.65 22.54
C ALA A 33 1.64 9.45 23.27
N SER A 34 1.36 10.64 22.77
CA SER A 34 0.24 11.47 23.20
C SER A 34 -1.11 10.84 22.84
N GLU A 35 -2.19 11.29 23.49
CA GLU A 35 -3.55 10.83 23.18
C GLU A 35 -3.92 11.06 21.71
N SER A 36 -3.56 12.22 21.15
CA SER A 36 -3.79 12.55 19.74
C SER A 36 -3.02 11.63 18.78
N GLU A 37 -1.76 11.30 19.08
CA GLU A 37 -0.98 10.36 18.25
C GLU A 37 -1.57 8.94 18.29
N VAL A 38 -2.13 8.53 19.44
CA VAL A 38 -2.82 7.25 19.58
C VAL A 38 -4.14 7.27 18.81
N GLU A 39 -4.92 8.34 18.90
CA GLU A 39 -6.17 8.54 18.15
C GLU A 39 -5.91 8.45 16.65
N ASP A 40 -4.93 9.20 16.14
CA ASP A 40 -4.53 9.18 14.73
C ASP A 40 -4.13 7.78 14.27
N TYR A 41 -3.29 7.09 15.06
CA TYR A 41 -2.88 5.73 14.74
C TYR A 41 -4.06 4.75 14.72
N LEU A 42 -5.02 4.87 15.64
CA LEU A 42 -6.15 3.95 15.73
C LEU A 42 -7.18 4.17 14.63
N PHE A 43 -7.48 5.42 14.27
CA PHE A 43 -8.67 5.74 13.49
C PHE A 43 -8.39 6.43 12.15
N MET A 44 -7.30 7.19 12.03
CA MET A 44 -7.06 8.02 10.84
C MET A 44 -6.30 7.27 9.76
N ARG A 45 -6.82 7.28 8.52
CA ARG A 45 -6.18 6.68 7.34
C ARG A 45 -6.35 7.58 6.12
N GLU A 46 -5.38 7.51 5.22
CA GLU A 46 -5.54 8.09 3.89
C GLU A 46 -6.60 7.31 3.10
N ASN A 47 -7.46 8.04 2.40
CA ASN A 47 -8.48 7.48 1.51
C ASN A 47 -8.59 8.28 0.21
N PRO A 48 -7.52 8.33 -0.59
CA PRO A 48 -7.49 9.12 -1.81
C PRO A 48 -8.36 8.47 -2.89
N ARG A 49 -8.97 9.31 -3.73
CA ARG A 49 -9.44 8.91 -5.05
C ARG A 49 -8.29 9.10 -6.04
N GLY A 50 -7.67 8.00 -6.47
CA GLY A 50 -6.49 8.02 -7.32
C GLY A 50 -5.36 7.14 -6.77
N PRO A 51 -4.08 7.48 -7.00
CA PRO A 51 -2.95 6.72 -6.49
C PRO A 51 -2.98 6.54 -4.97
N HIS A 52 -2.80 5.29 -4.55
CA HIS A 52 -2.81 4.88 -3.15
C HIS A 52 -1.79 3.77 -2.90
N PHE A 53 -1.16 3.80 -1.73
CA PHE A 53 -0.28 2.74 -1.23
C PHE A 53 -0.99 1.91 -0.19
N GLU A 54 -1.05 0.60 -0.40
CA GLU A 54 -1.89 -0.33 0.35
C GLU A 54 -1.10 -1.54 0.85
N ARG A 55 -1.58 -2.17 1.91
CA ARG A 55 -1.10 -3.44 2.43
C ARG A 55 -1.94 -4.58 1.90
N TRP A 56 -1.29 -5.66 1.53
CA TRP A 56 -1.93 -6.89 1.09
C TRP A 56 -1.26 -8.10 1.73
N ARG A 57 -2.06 -9.10 2.09
CA ARG A 57 -1.58 -10.39 2.59
C ARG A 57 -1.90 -11.47 1.58
N HIS A 58 -0.93 -12.31 1.25
CA HIS A 58 -1.16 -13.49 0.41
C HIS A 58 -1.82 -14.61 1.24
N ALA A 59 -3.12 -14.45 1.52
CA ALA A 59 -3.86 -15.20 2.51
C ALA A 59 -3.95 -16.70 2.19
N TYR A 60 -4.11 -17.05 0.91
CA TYR A 60 -4.18 -18.44 0.43
C TYR A 60 -2.87 -18.92 -0.21
N GLY A 61 -1.75 -18.25 0.08
CA GLY A 61 -0.42 -18.63 -0.34
C GLY A 61 0.59 -18.59 0.80
N CYS A 62 1.65 -17.81 0.65
CA CYS A 62 2.75 -17.75 1.63
C CYS A 62 2.38 -17.12 3.00
N GLY A 63 1.18 -16.53 3.13
CA GLY A 63 0.69 -15.92 4.35
C GLY A 63 1.37 -14.61 4.77
N LYS A 64 2.34 -14.11 3.99
CA LYS A 64 3.12 -12.89 4.27
C LYS A 64 2.38 -11.63 3.81
N TRP A 65 2.74 -10.52 4.44
CA TRP A 65 2.32 -9.18 4.07
C TRP A 65 3.30 -8.56 3.07
N PHE A 66 2.76 -7.80 2.13
CA PHE A 66 3.49 -6.97 1.16
C PHE A 66 2.70 -5.69 0.90
N LEU A 67 3.30 -4.77 0.14
CA LEU A 67 2.69 -3.50 -0.21
C LEU A 67 2.38 -3.46 -1.70
N ALA A 68 1.33 -2.73 -2.07
CA ALA A 68 0.94 -2.49 -3.45
C ALA A 68 0.70 -1.00 -3.67
N ALA A 69 1.01 -0.52 -4.87
CA ALA A 69 0.61 0.79 -5.35
C ALA A 69 -0.45 0.60 -6.43
N ARG A 70 -1.64 1.18 -6.24
CA ARG A 70 -2.71 1.16 -7.23
C ARG A 70 -3.43 2.47 -7.32
N ASP A 71 -4.12 2.70 -8.43
CA ASP A 71 -5.14 3.72 -8.53
C ASP A 71 -6.49 3.18 -8.01
N THR A 72 -7.09 3.86 -7.03
CA THR A 72 -8.35 3.45 -6.40
C THR A 72 -9.58 3.71 -7.26
N ALA A 73 -9.48 4.55 -8.29
CA ALA A 73 -10.55 4.86 -9.22
C ALA A 73 -10.54 3.98 -10.47
N THR A 74 -9.37 3.57 -10.97
CA THR A 74 -9.21 2.77 -12.20
C THR A 74 -8.83 1.31 -11.95
N LEU A 75 -8.38 0.98 -10.73
CA LEU A 75 -7.83 -0.33 -10.35
C LEU A 75 -6.50 -0.69 -11.06
N GLU A 76 -5.85 0.28 -11.71
CA GLU A 76 -4.52 0.10 -12.28
C GLU A 76 -3.49 -0.17 -11.19
N VAL A 77 -2.68 -1.21 -11.35
CA VAL A 77 -1.63 -1.59 -10.40
C VAL A 77 -0.29 -1.13 -10.95
N PHE A 78 0.37 -0.21 -10.24
CA PHE A 78 1.71 0.27 -10.58
C PHE A 78 2.80 -0.70 -10.15
N GLY A 79 2.52 -1.51 -9.12
CA GLY A 79 3.39 -2.62 -8.73
C GLY A 79 3.26 -3.01 -7.25
N THR A 80 4.01 -4.02 -6.87
CA THR A 80 4.06 -4.58 -5.52
C THR A 80 5.50 -4.61 -5.00
N TYR A 81 5.66 -4.49 -3.69
CA TYR A 81 6.98 -4.40 -3.07
C TYR A 81 6.98 -4.90 -1.61
N PRO A 82 8.17 -5.26 -1.06
CA PRO A 82 8.25 -5.84 0.28
C PRO A 82 7.66 -4.95 1.38
N ALA A 83 7.08 -5.57 2.41
CA ALA A 83 6.52 -4.85 3.56
C ALA A 83 7.56 -4.13 4.44
N GLN A 84 8.85 -4.44 4.27
CA GLN A 84 9.94 -3.82 5.02
C GLN A 84 10.44 -2.52 4.36
N THR A 85 9.86 -2.13 3.23
CA THR A 85 10.23 -0.90 2.54
C THR A 85 9.58 0.30 3.26
N THR A 86 10.40 1.30 3.62
CA THR A 86 9.96 2.48 4.37
C THR A 86 9.31 3.55 3.51
N GLU A 87 9.53 3.52 2.20
CA GLU A 87 9.00 4.48 1.23
C GLU A 87 8.64 3.77 -0.08
N PRO A 88 7.68 4.26 -0.87
CA PRO A 88 7.39 3.72 -2.19
C PRO A 88 8.64 3.72 -3.10
N PRO A 89 8.97 2.61 -3.78
CA PRO A 89 10.13 2.54 -4.66
C PRO A 89 10.10 3.61 -5.76
N GLU A 90 11.27 4.09 -6.17
CA GLU A 90 11.39 5.16 -7.19
C GLU A 90 10.70 4.82 -8.51
N HIS A 91 10.88 3.59 -9.01
CA HIS A 91 10.23 3.14 -10.24
C HIS A 91 8.70 3.13 -10.15
N ILE A 92 8.14 2.87 -8.96
CA ILE A 92 6.69 2.94 -8.72
C ILE A 92 6.23 4.39 -8.74
N ARG A 93 6.94 5.29 -8.05
CA ARG A 93 6.61 6.73 -8.06
C ARG A 93 6.68 7.30 -9.49
N ALA A 94 7.72 6.94 -10.25
CA ALA A 94 7.85 7.36 -11.65
C ALA A 94 6.67 6.89 -12.51
N ALA A 95 6.26 5.62 -12.38
CA ALA A 95 5.10 5.08 -13.09
C ALA A 95 3.78 5.79 -12.70
N ILE A 96 3.60 6.10 -11.42
CA ILE A 96 2.44 6.90 -10.97
C ILE A 96 2.50 8.30 -11.57
N THR A 97 3.64 8.98 -11.54
CA THR A 97 3.80 10.35 -12.06
C THR A 97 3.52 10.43 -13.56
N GLU A 98 3.94 9.42 -14.33
CA GLU A 98 3.62 9.33 -15.76
C GLU A 98 2.11 9.24 -15.99
N ARG A 99 1.40 8.47 -15.15
CA ARG A 99 -0.04 8.24 -15.28
C ARG A 99 -0.91 9.34 -14.67
N HIS A 100 -0.45 9.92 -13.57
CA HIS A 100 -1.10 10.93 -12.75
C HIS A 100 -0.12 12.08 -12.45
N PRO A 101 0.14 12.97 -13.43
CA PRO A 101 1.00 14.12 -13.20
C PRO A 101 0.51 14.99 -12.03
N GLY A 102 1.40 15.29 -11.09
CA GLY A 102 1.09 16.10 -9.91
C GLY A 102 0.31 15.37 -8.80
N TRP A 103 0.28 14.03 -8.82
CA TRP A 103 -0.27 13.25 -7.71
C TRP A 103 0.47 13.57 -6.41
N ARG A 104 -0.25 13.44 -5.29
CA ARG A 104 0.31 13.58 -3.95
C ARG A 104 -0.37 12.57 -3.03
N TRP A 105 0.42 11.95 -2.18
CA TRP A 105 -0.05 11.07 -1.12
C TRP A 105 0.82 11.26 0.10
N ARG A 106 0.27 11.74 1.21
CA ARG A 106 1.06 12.22 2.36
C ARG A 106 2.23 13.11 1.90
N ASP A 107 3.46 12.64 2.14
CA ASP A 107 4.73 13.30 1.82
C ASP A 107 5.32 12.85 0.47
N PHE A 108 4.65 11.97 -0.27
CA PHE A 108 5.11 11.44 -1.56
C PHE A 108 4.41 12.12 -2.76
N SER A 109 5.16 12.26 -3.85
CA SER A 109 4.76 12.81 -5.16
C SER A 109 5.63 12.27 -6.28
#